data_AF-A0A7R9EUF3-F1
#
_entry.id   AF-A0A7R9EUF3-F1
#
_cell.length_a   1.000
_cell.length_b   1.000
_cell.length_c   1.000
_cell.angle_alpha   90.00
_cell.angle_beta   90.00
_cell.angle_gamma   90.00
#
_symmetry.space_group_name_H-M   'P 1'
#
loop_
_entity.id
_entity.type
_entity.pdbx_description
1 polymer ?
#
loop_
_entity_poly.entity_id
_entity_poly.type
_entity_poly.pdbx_seq_one_letter_code
_entity_poly.pdbx_strand_id
1 'polypeptide(L)'
;MFNAKPKSAVEKLWACLKDLFHPDIAKEHRHLAFTFFSCLVQGQYEKLGIMRSHFFRLIKTHDVAEDVAPRFELLQSLTENGKDIKYFEEEVGPFLMQWMPAITGVGKTQQFLAVWVNVIKFNAAYVDEEVIKELVQNTCFLCCWSNSQPVVLTCLQVLDTVVCYTNLPSQSITTFIIALYNAQPSRNSLGPFSPVYHVSYPSRHLLPNTMSIYSEGLCSTSIWHSGGPRG
;
A
#
# COMPACT_ATOMS: atom_id res chain seq x y z
N MET A 1 -8.14 -3.17 46.00
CA MET A 1 -6.72 -2.87 45.76
C MET A 1 -6.45 -3.12 44.29
N PHE A 2 -6.39 -2.07 43.47
CA PHE A 2 -6.16 -2.20 42.03
C PHE A 2 -4.75 -2.74 41.81
N ASN A 3 -4.66 -3.96 41.25
CA ASN A 3 -3.40 -4.60 40.95
C ASN A 3 -2.82 -3.93 39.69
N ALA A 4 -2.02 -2.88 39.89
CA ALA A 4 -1.33 -2.21 38.79
C ALA A 4 -0.33 -3.20 38.19
N LYS A 5 -0.65 -3.76 37.02
CA LYS A 5 0.27 -4.60 36.25
C LYS A 5 1.60 -3.84 36.08
N PRO A 6 2.75 -4.44 36.41
CA PRO A 6 4.02 -3.74 36.29
C PRO A 6 4.24 -3.29 34.84
N LYS A 7 4.52 -2.00 34.66
CA LYS A 7 4.76 -1.42 33.34
C LYS A 7 5.91 -2.15 32.65
N SER A 8 5.69 -2.58 31.41
CA SER A 8 6.72 -3.22 30.61
C SER A 8 7.91 -2.27 30.38
N ALA A 9 9.10 -2.81 30.07
CA ALA A 9 10.25 -1.98 29.72
C ALA A 9 9.95 -1.08 28.51
N VAL A 10 9.17 -1.58 27.55
CA VAL A 10 8.72 -0.83 26.37
C VAL A 10 7.85 0.37 26.77
N GLU A 11 6.89 0.20 27.69
CA GLU A 11 6.07 1.31 28.20
C GLU A 11 6.89 2.40 28.88
N LYS A 12 7.94 2.01 29.64
CA LYS A 12 8.84 2.97 30.28
C LYS A 12 9.65 3.75 29.25
N LEU A 13 10.25 3.05 28.28
CA LEU A 13 10.99 3.68 27.18
C LEU A 13 10.10 4.62 26.36
N TRP A 14 8.88 4.19 26.04
CA TRP A 14 7.88 5.03 25.39
C TRP A 14 7.59 6.30 26.20
N ALA A 15 7.36 6.18 27.51
CA ALA A 15 7.08 7.33 28.37
C ALA A 15 8.24 8.34 28.44
N CYS A 16 9.49 7.87 28.34
CA CYS A 16 10.69 8.72 28.40
C CYS A 16 11.08 9.38 27.08
N LEU A 17 10.56 8.91 25.94
CA LEU A 17 11.02 9.35 24.61
C LEU A 17 9.92 9.96 23.75
N LYS A 18 8.65 9.82 24.12
CA LYS A 18 7.51 10.31 23.32
C LYS A 18 7.51 11.84 23.12
N ASP A 19 8.13 12.59 24.03
CA ASP A 19 8.26 14.04 23.98
C ASP A 19 9.27 14.51 22.92
N LEU A 20 10.21 13.64 22.51
CA LEU A 20 11.13 13.92 21.41
C LEU A 20 10.42 14.09 20.07
N PHE A 21 9.18 13.65 19.92
CA PHE A 21 8.42 13.82 18.67
C PHE A 21 7.69 15.17 18.57
N HIS A 22 7.87 16.08 19.52
CA HIS A 22 7.30 17.42 19.41
C HIS A 22 7.91 18.17 18.20
N PRO A 23 7.13 18.91 17.40
CA PRO A 23 7.63 19.59 16.20
C PRO A 23 8.82 20.54 16.44
N ASP A 24 8.88 21.16 17.63
CA ASP A 24 9.95 22.07 18.03
C ASP A 24 11.30 21.39 18.34
N ILE A 25 11.30 20.07 18.53
CA ILE A 25 12.53 19.30 18.76
C ILE A 25 13.28 19.17 17.44
N ALA A 26 14.62 19.32 17.46
CA ALA A 26 15.43 19.22 16.25
C ALA A 26 15.22 17.89 15.50
N LYS A 27 15.13 17.97 14.17
CA LYS A 27 14.93 16.83 13.25
C LYS A 27 15.78 15.62 13.60
N GLU A 28 17.08 15.83 13.84
CA GLU A 28 18.03 14.77 14.12
C GLU A 28 17.62 13.93 15.34
N HIS A 29 17.09 14.58 16.39
CA HIS A 29 16.62 13.90 17.59
C HIS A 29 15.31 13.15 17.35
N ARG A 30 14.38 13.75 16.58
CA ARG A 30 13.12 13.08 16.22
C ARG A 30 13.38 11.84 15.36
N HIS A 31 14.26 11.97 14.36
CA HIS A 31 14.67 10.87 13.49
C HIS A 31 15.37 9.76 14.27
N LEU A 32 16.30 10.10 15.18
CA LEU A 32 16.95 9.13 16.05
C LEU A 32 15.94 8.38 16.93
N ALA A 33 14.92 9.09 17.45
CA ALA A 33 13.84 8.47 18.22
C ALA A 33 12.97 7.53 17.38
N PHE A 34 12.64 7.90 16.13
CA PHE A 34 11.96 7.00 15.20
C PHE A 34 12.80 5.74 14.92
N THR A 35 14.09 5.88 14.61
CA THR A 35 14.99 4.75 14.38
C THR A 35 15.05 3.84 15.60
N PHE A 36 15.21 4.42 16.80
CA PHE A 36 15.20 3.66 18.05
C PHE A 36 13.90 2.87 18.23
N PHE A 37 12.74 3.49 18.00
CA PHE A 37 11.46 2.79 18.10
C PHE A 37 11.28 1.71 17.04
N SER A 38 11.77 1.90 15.81
CA SER A 38 11.75 0.85 14.78
C SER A 38 12.55 -0.38 15.25
N CYS A 39 13.76 -0.18 15.80
CA CYS A 39 14.57 -1.26 16.36
C CYS A 39 13.90 -1.91 17.59
N LEU A 40 13.31 -1.11 18.48
CA LEU A 40 12.62 -1.61 19.67
C LEU A 40 11.42 -2.49 19.28
N VAL A 41 10.62 -2.03 18.33
CA VAL A 41 9.45 -2.74 17.81
C VAL A 41 9.86 -4.06 17.17
N GLN A 42 10.89 -4.07 16.33
CA GLN A 42 11.41 -5.31 15.72
C GLN A 42 11.96 -6.27 16.78
N GLY A 43 12.76 -5.77 17.73
CA GLY A 43 13.39 -6.59 18.76
C GLY A 43 12.41 -7.13 19.81
N GLN A 44 11.25 -6.50 19.99
CA GLN A 44 10.25 -6.89 20.99
C GLN A 44 8.90 -7.28 20.37
N TYR A 45 8.85 -7.55 19.06
CA TYR A 45 7.63 -7.67 18.27
C TYR A 45 6.51 -8.49 18.95
N GLU A 46 6.82 -9.74 19.33
CA GLU A 46 5.90 -10.68 19.99
C GLU A 46 5.43 -10.24 21.38
N LYS A 47 6.16 -9.31 22.02
CA LYS A 47 5.95 -8.87 23.41
C LYS A 47 5.35 -7.47 23.52
N LEU A 48 5.11 -6.78 22.40
CA LEU A 48 4.58 -5.41 22.42
C LEU A 48 3.17 -5.34 23.02
N GLY A 49 2.30 -6.32 22.74
CA GLY A 49 0.91 -6.28 23.17
C GLY A 49 0.23 -4.96 22.80
N ILE A 50 -0.45 -4.33 23.76
CA ILE A 50 -1.17 -3.07 23.54
C ILE A 50 -0.25 -1.89 23.15
N MET A 51 1.07 -1.97 23.38
CA MET A 51 1.99 -0.91 22.93
C MET A 51 1.95 -0.71 21.42
N ARG A 52 1.52 -1.71 20.65
CA ARG A 52 1.31 -1.58 19.21
C ARG A 52 0.37 -0.43 18.86
N SER A 53 -0.74 -0.27 19.60
CA SER A 53 -1.69 0.83 19.34
C SER A 53 -1.12 2.20 19.73
N HIS A 54 -0.22 2.27 20.73
CA HIS A 54 0.48 3.50 21.09
C HIS A 54 1.46 3.93 19.99
N PHE A 55 2.25 2.99 19.45
CA PHE A 55 3.12 3.27 18.30
C PHE A 55 2.32 3.62 17.05
N PHE A 56 1.22 2.90 16.77
CA PHE A 56 0.34 3.24 15.66
C PHE A 56 -0.26 4.64 15.81
N ARG A 57 -0.66 5.04 17.02
CA ARG A 57 -1.17 6.39 17.28
C ARG A 57 -0.11 7.47 16.99
N LEU A 58 1.14 7.26 17.40
CA LEU A 58 2.25 8.15 17.01
C LEU A 58 2.35 8.28 15.49
N ILE A 59 2.39 7.13 14.82
CA ILE A 59 2.45 7.07 13.36
C ILE A 59 1.23 7.71 12.74
N LYS A 60 0.04 7.68 13.35
CA LYS A 60 -1.16 8.28 12.77
C LYS A 60 -1.20 9.79 12.97
N THR A 61 -0.83 10.28 14.16
CA THR A 61 -1.04 11.69 14.55
C THR A 61 0.16 12.60 14.34
N HIS A 62 1.37 12.06 14.15
CA HIS A 62 2.57 12.87 13.93
C HIS A 62 2.53 13.54 12.56
N ASP A 63 2.57 14.87 12.49
CA ASP A 63 2.37 15.62 11.25
C ASP A 63 3.53 16.58 10.95
N VAL A 64 4.74 16.01 10.82
CA VAL A 64 5.93 16.74 10.40
C VAL A 64 6.44 16.19 9.08
N ALA A 65 6.48 17.02 8.04
CA ALA A 65 6.72 16.61 6.66
C ALA A 65 8.08 15.93 6.44
N GLU A 66 9.13 16.40 7.12
CA GLU A 66 10.47 15.82 6.98
C GLU A 66 10.64 14.47 7.69
N ASP A 67 9.68 14.08 8.54
CA ASP A 67 9.71 12.84 9.31
C ASP A 67 8.94 11.71 8.61
N VAL A 68 8.35 11.94 7.43
CA VAL A 68 7.52 10.94 6.72
C VAL A 68 8.28 9.64 6.46
N ALA A 69 9.54 9.70 6.03
CA ALA A 69 10.35 8.52 5.77
C ALA A 69 10.61 7.66 7.02
N PRO A 70 11.19 8.18 8.13
CA PRO A 70 11.39 7.38 9.33
C PRO A 70 10.08 6.96 10.01
N ARG A 71 9.02 7.77 9.91
CA ARG A 71 7.66 7.42 10.36
C ARG A 71 7.10 6.22 9.58
N PHE A 72 7.34 6.16 8.27
CA PHE A 72 6.94 5.03 7.44
C PHE A 72 7.73 3.75 7.75
N GLU A 73 9.03 3.86 8.02
CA GLU A 73 9.86 2.72 8.44
C GLU A 73 9.42 2.14 9.78
N LEU A 74 8.95 2.98 10.71
CA LEU A 74 8.33 2.54 11.95
C LEU A 74 7.02 1.79 11.70
N LEU A 75 6.18 2.26 10.76
CA LEU A 75 4.97 1.54 10.37
C LEU A 75 5.28 0.16 9.78
N GLN A 76 6.24 0.08 8.87
CA GLN A 76 6.65 -1.20 8.28
C GLN A 76 7.15 -2.16 9.36
N SER A 77 7.93 -1.65 10.33
CA SER A 77 8.41 -2.43 11.47
C SER A 77 7.27 -2.90 12.37
N LEU A 78 6.30 -2.02 12.65
CA LEU A 78 5.16 -2.31 13.51
C LEU A 78 4.22 -3.34 12.90
N THR A 79 4.07 -3.34 11.59
CA THR A 79 3.07 -4.15 10.88
C THR A 79 3.63 -5.42 10.24
N GLU A 80 4.92 -5.71 10.42
CA GLU A 80 5.66 -6.69 9.60
C GLU A 80 5.42 -6.46 8.10
N ASN A 81 5.55 -5.19 7.68
CA ASN A 81 5.27 -4.71 6.33
C ASN A 81 3.83 -4.97 5.87
N GLY A 82 2.83 -4.73 6.73
CA GLY A 82 1.40 -4.83 6.44
C GLY A 82 0.75 -6.18 6.72
N LYS A 83 1.49 -7.17 7.22
CA LYS A 83 0.92 -8.52 7.50
C LYS A 83 0.15 -8.58 8.81
N ASP A 84 0.57 -7.85 9.82
CA ASP A 84 -0.03 -7.88 11.16
C ASP A 84 -0.41 -6.46 11.59
N ILE A 85 -1.72 -6.21 11.65
CA ILE A 85 -2.31 -4.91 11.98
C ILE A 85 -3.03 -4.94 13.34
N LYS A 86 -2.69 -5.91 14.19
CA LYS A 86 -3.37 -6.14 15.46
C LYS A 86 -3.38 -4.89 16.35
N TYR A 87 -4.53 -4.61 16.96
CA TYR A 87 -4.85 -3.47 17.83
C TYR A 87 -5.17 -2.13 17.13
N PHE A 88 -5.25 -2.10 15.81
CA PHE A 88 -5.63 -0.92 15.02
C PHE A 88 -6.22 -1.33 13.66
N GLU A 89 -6.91 -2.47 13.64
CA GLU A 89 -7.37 -3.17 12.45
C GLU A 89 -8.28 -2.30 11.56
N GLU A 90 -9.25 -1.63 12.17
CA GLU A 90 -10.23 -0.75 11.48
C GLU A 90 -9.61 0.59 11.05
N GLU A 91 -8.52 1.02 11.69
CA GLU A 91 -7.93 2.34 11.45
C GLU A 91 -6.88 2.33 10.34
N VAL A 92 -6.27 1.18 10.05
CA VAL A 92 -5.11 1.10 9.15
C VAL A 92 -5.46 1.43 7.71
N GLY A 93 -6.56 0.92 7.17
CA GLY A 93 -6.96 1.10 5.78
C GLY A 93 -7.18 2.57 5.43
N PRO A 94 -8.11 3.27 6.11
CA PRO A 94 -8.35 4.69 5.90
C PRO A 94 -7.09 5.55 6.11
N PHE A 95 -6.29 5.25 7.14
CA PHE A 95 -5.04 5.97 7.40
C PHE A 95 -4.05 5.85 6.23
N LEU A 96 -3.82 4.63 5.75
CA LEU A 96 -2.91 4.41 4.63
C LEU A 96 -3.40 5.15 3.37
N MET A 97 -4.69 5.10 3.05
CA MET A 97 -5.22 5.83 1.88
C MET A 97 -4.99 7.33 2.00
N GLN A 98 -5.37 7.92 3.13
CA GLN A 98 -5.14 9.34 3.40
C GLN A 98 -3.65 9.73 3.31
N TRP A 99 -2.76 8.83 3.72
CA TRP A 99 -1.33 9.11 3.81
C TRP A 99 -0.56 8.92 2.50
N MET A 100 -1.17 8.30 1.48
CA MET A 100 -0.54 8.02 0.18
C MET A 100 0.15 9.25 -0.46
N PRO A 101 -0.45 10.47 -0.51
CA PRO A 101 0.21 11.63 -1.11
C PRO A 101 1.52 12.04 -0.43
N ALA A 102 1.61 11.92 0.90
CA ALA A 102 2.84 12.23 1.63
C ALA A 102 3.95 11.22 1.32
N ILE A 103 3.59 9.94 1.20
CA ILE A 103 4.53 8.85 0.92
C ILE A 103 5.06 8.92 -0.51
N THR A 104 4.20 9.24 -1.48
CA THR A 104 4.62 9.46 -2.87
C THR A 104 5.56 10.66 -2.98
N GLY A 105 5.32 11.72 -2.21
CA GLY A 105 6.16 12.92 -2.15
C GLY A 105 7.60 12.67 -1.67
N VAL A 106 7.85 11.60 -0.90
CA VAL A 106 9.19 11.22 -0.43
C VAL A 106 9.81 10.03 -1.20
N GLY A 107 9.23 9.64 -2.32
CA GLY A 107 9.79 8.61 -3.20
C GLY A 107 9.73 7.18 -2.63
N LYS A 108 8.84 6.91 -1.66
CA LYS A 108 8.66 5.58 -1.04
C LYS A 108 7.46 4.80 -1.60
N THR A 109 6.94 5.20 -2.77
CA THR A 109 5.73 4.65 -3.39
C THR A 109 5.77 3.13 -3.56
N GLN A 110 6.89 2.56 -4.02
CA GLN A 110 6.99 1.12 -4.24
C GLN A 110 6.85 0.34 -2.92
N GLN A 111 7.57 0.77 -1.87
CA GLN A 111 7.50 0.13 -0.56
C GLN A 111 6.10 0.27 0.06
N PHE A 112 5.45 1.40 -0.18
CA PHE A 112 4.09 1.65 0.24
C PHE A 112 3.07 0.72 -0.41
N LEU A 113 3.17 0.52 -1.72
CA LEU A 113 2.32 -0.43 -2.43
C LEU A 113 2.58 -1.87 -1.95
N ALA A 114 3.82 -2.21 -1.59
CA ALA A 114 4.13 -3.52 -1.01
C ALA A 114 3.48 -3.73 0.37
N VAL A 115 3.31 -2.67 1.18
CA VAL A 115 2.50 -2.73 2.41
C VAL A 115 1.04 -3.03 2.05
N TRP A 116 0.48 -2.35 1.05
CA TRP A 116 -0.89 -2.62 0.58
C TRP A 116 -1.11 -4.04 0.10
N VAL A 117 -0.17 -4.63 -0.66
CA VAL A 117 -0.22 -6.05 -1.04
C VAL A 117 -0.41 -6.94 0.19
N ASN A 118 0.38 -6.72 1.24
CA ASN A 118 0.28 -7.54 2.45
C ASN A 118 -0.99 -7.23 3.27
N VAL A 119 -1.39 -5.96 3.38
CA VAL A 119 -2.64 -5.60 4.08
C VAL A 119 -3.83 -6.30 3.44
N ILE A 120 -3.94 -6.28 2.11
CA ILE A 120 -5.03 -6.97 1.42
C ILE A 120 -4.89 -8.50 1.59
N LYS A 121 -3.70 -9.05 1.34
CA LYS A 121 -3.48 -10.50 1.39
C LYS A 121 -3.78 -11.14 2.75
N PHE A 122 -3.41 -10.45 3.84
CA PHE A 122 -3.50 -11.01 5.20
C PHE A 122 -4.68 -10.46 6.01
N ASN A 123 -5.21 -9.29 5.63
CA ASN A 123 -6.13 -8.52 6.47
C ASN A 123 -7.35 -7.95 5.71
N ALA A 124 -7.67 -8.45 4.51
CA ALA A 124 -8.79 -7.97 3.70
C ALA A 124 -10.12 -7.85 4.47
N ALA A 125 -10.38 -8.71 5.45
CA ALA A 125 -11.60 -8.67 6.26
C ALA A 125 -11.80 -7.38 7.08
N TYR A 126 -10.73 -6.59 7.27
CA TYR A 126 -10.75 -5.31 8.00
C TYR A 126 -10.68 -4.09 7.08
N VAL A 127 -10.68 -4.28 5.75
CA VAL A 127 -10.55 -3.18 4.78
C VAL A 127 -11.90 -2.95 4.12
N ASP A 128 -12.50 -1.80 4.40
CA ASP A 128 -13.80 -1.41 3.86
C ASP A 128 -13.80 -1.30 2.33
N GLU A 129 -14.97 -1.57 1.72
CA GLU A 129 -15.15 -1.56 0.27
C GLU A 129 -14.78 -0.20 -0.35
N GLU A 130 -15.09 0.90 0.33
CA GLU A 130 -14.73 2.27 -0.07
C GLU A 130 -13.21 2.46 -0.14
N VAL A 131 -12.48 1.92 0.82
CA VAL A 131 -11.00 1.95 0.84
C VAL A 131 -10.44 1.11 -0.31
N ILE A 132 -11.02 -0.06 -0.59
CA ILE A 132 -10.64 -0.90 -1.73
C ILE A 132 -10.88 -0.16 -3.06
N LYS A 133 -12.02 0.51 -3.20
CA LYS A 133 -12.36 1.28 -4.39
C LYS A 133 -11.32 2.38 -4.65
N GLU A 134 -10.99 3.16 -3.62
CA GLU A 134 -9.99 4.23 -3.71
C GLU A 134 -8.58 3.67 -3.99
N LEU A 135 -8.21 2.55 -3.36
CA LEU A 135 -6.95 1.86 -3.62
C LEU A 135 -6.84 1.44 -5.09
N VAL A 136 -7.88 0.83 -5.66
CA VAL A 136 -7.88 0.42 -7.07
C VAL A 136 -7.74 1.63 -8.00
N GLN A 137 -8.50 2.70 -7.75
CA GLN A 137 -8.45 3.92 -8.57
C GLN A 137 -7.04 4.55 -8.57
N ASN A 138 -6.45 4.75 -7.38
CA ASN A 138 -5.10 5.31 -7.24
C ASN A 138 -4.03 4.39 -7.85
N THR A 139 -4.17 3.08 -7.65
CA THR A 139 -3.22 2.10 -8.20
C THR A 139 -3.27 2.06 -9.73
N CYS A 140 -4.46 2.10 -10.33
CA CYS A 140 -4.62 2.19 -11.78
C CYS A 140 -4.03 3.50 -12.33
N PHE A 141 -4.23 4.62 -11.63
CA PHE A 141 -3.61 5.89 -12.00
C PHE A 141 -2.07 5.77 -11.99
N LEU A 142 -1.49 5.21 -10.92
CA LEU A 142 -0.05 4.99 -10.82
C LEU A 142 0.47 4.03 -11.90
N CYS A 143 -0.27 2.98 -12.26
CA CYS A 143 0.08 2.10 -13.39
C CYS A 143 0.24 2.86 -14.70
N CYS A 144 -0.69 3.78 -15.00
CA CYS A 144 -0.72 4.48 -16.28
C CYS A 144 0.29 5.63 -16.37
N TRP A 145 0.63 6.26 -15.24
CA TRP A 145 1.35 7.54 -15.24
C TRP A 145 2.70 7.53 -14.52
N SER A 146 3.07 6.44 -13.84
CA SER A 146 4.37 6.35 -13.16
C SER A 146 5.51 6.09 -14.15
N ASN A 147 6.61 6.84 -14.01
CA ASN A 147 7.86 6.62 -14.75
C ASN A 147 8.78 5.59 -14.07
N SER A 148 8.32 4.94 -13.00
CA SER A 148 9.10 3.96 -12.25
C SER A 148 8.58 2.55 -12.52
N GLN A 149 9.35 1.76 -13.29
CA GLN A 149 9.02 0.37 -13.58
C GLN A 149 8.78 -0.46 -12.31
N PRO A 150 9.59 -0.36 -11.24
CA PRO A 150 9.30 -1.05 -9.98
C PRO A 150 7.94 -0.68 -9.38
N VAL A 151 7.54 0.60 -9.46
CA VAL A 151 6.22 1.06 -8.98
C VAL A 151 5.10 0.44 -9.83
N VAL A 152 5.20 0.50 -11.17
CA VAL A 152 4.19 -0.08 -12.07
C VAL A 152 4.03 -1.59 -11.80
N LEU A 153 5.13 -2.32 -11.64
CA LEU A 153 5.08 -3.76 -11.32
C LEU A 153 4.40 -4.02 -9.98
N THR A 154 4.70 -3.25 -8.94
CA THR A 154 4.04 -3.41 -7.63
C THR A 154 2.57 -2.98 -7.68
N CYS A 155 2.21 -1.98 -8.49
CA CYS A 155 0.80 -1.65 -8.72
C CYS A 155 0.02 -2.83 -9.33
N LEU A 156 0.59 -3.50 -10.32
CA LEU A 156 -0.03 -4.70 -10.91
C LEU A 156 -0.17 -5.84 -9.88
N GLN A 157 0.80 -5.98 -8.97
CA GLN A 157 0.69 -6.92 -7.83
C GLN A 157 -0.42 -6.53 -6.86
N VAL A 158 -0.61 -5.24 -6.55
CA VAL A 158 -1.72 -4.76 -5.73
C VAL A 158 -3.05 -5.11 -6.39
N LEU A 159 -3.20 -4.81 -7.68
CA LEU A 159 -4.41 -5.10 -8.44
C LEU A 159 -4.73 -6.61 -8.47
N ASP A 160 -3.73 -7.46 -8.74
CA ASP A 160 -3.89 -8.92 -8.67
C ASP A 160 -4.29 -9.41 -7.27
N THR A 161 -3.71 -8.82 -6.22
CA THR A 161 -4.03 -9.17 -4.83
C THR A 161 -5.47 -8.76 -4.47
N VAL A 162 -5.93 -7.58 -4.91
CA VAL A 162 -7.32 -7.14 -4.70
C VAL A 162 -8.30 -8.11 -5.35
N VAL A 163 -8.05 -8.55 -6.59
CA VAL A 163 -8.88 -9.55 -7.28
C VAL A 163 -8.96 -10.87 -6.50
N CYS A 164 -7.84 -11.27 -5.89
CA CYS A 164 -7.73 -12.59 -5.27
C CYS A 164 -8.31 -12.65 -3.85
N TYR A 165 -8.29 -11.54 -3.11
CA TYR A 165 -8.61 -11.52 -1.68
C TYR A 165 -9.80 -10.63 -1.31
N THR A 166 -10.35 -9.88 -2.27
CA THR A 166 -11.52 -9.01 -2.05
C THR A 166 -12.55 -9.18 -3.16
N ASN A 167 -13.78 -8.74 -2.90
CA ASN A 167 -14.74 -8.54 -3.98
C ASN A 167 -14.41 -7.23 -4.69
N LEU A 168 -13.99 -7.33 -5.95
CA LEU A 168 -13.76 -6.16 -6.79
C LEU A 168 -15.07 -5.37 -6.95
N PRO A 169 -15.13 -4.09 -6.57
CA PRO A 169 -16.31 -3.27 -6.82
C PRO A 169 -16.60 -3.21 -8.32
N SER A 170 -17.85 -3.44 -8.71
CA SER A 170 -18.24 -3.54 -10.13
C SER A 170 -17.86 -2.30 -10.95
N GLN A 171 -17.88 -1.12 -10.32
CA GLN A 171 -17.50 0.16 -10.91
C GLN A 171 -16.00 0.27 -11.24
N SER A 172 -15.15 -0.55 -10.60
CA SER A 172 -13.69 -0.51 -10.73
C SER A 172 -13.16 -1.47 -11.82
N ILE A 173 -14.01 -2.35 -12.35
CA ILE A 173 -13.63 -3.36 -13.36
C ILE A 173 -13.11 -2.71 -14.64
N THR A 174 -13.78 -1.67 -15.14
CA THR A 174 -13.36 -0.98 -16.38
C THR A 174 -11.97 -0.35 -16.23
N THR A 175 -11.71 0.31 -15.10
CA THR A 175 -10.41 0.94 -14.80
C THR A 175 -9.30 -0.10 -14.66
N PHE A 176 -9.62 -1.24 -14.04
CA PHE A 176 -8.71 -2.39 -13.92
C PHE A 176 -8.31 -2.95 -15.29
N ILE A 177 -9.28 -3.17 -16.19
CA ILE A 177 -9.03 -3.67 -17.55
C ILE A 177 -8.13 -2.69 -18.33
N ILE A 178 -8.40 -1.38 -18.23
CA ILE A 178 -7.58 -0.34 -18.89
C ILE A 178 -6.13 -0.37 -18.37
N ALA A 179 -5.95 -0.49 -17.05
CA ALA A 179 -4.62 -0.55 -16.45
C ALA A 179 -3.85 -1.80 -16.92
N LEU A 180 -4.50 -2.96 -17.01
CA LEU A 180 -3.89 -4.17 -17.55
C LEU A 180 -3.53 -4.04 -19.02
N TYR A 181 -4.40 -3.42 -19.83
CA TYR A 181 -4.14 -3.17 -21.24
C TYR A 181 -2.91 -2.27 -21.44
N ASN A 182 -2.83 -1.16 -20.71
CA ASN A 182 -1.71 -0.21 -20.80
C ASN A 182 -0.40 -0.80 -20.26
N ALA A 183 -0.46 -1.76 -19.35
CA ALA A 183 0.70 -2.49 -18.87
C ALA A 183 1.21 -3.59 -19.83
N GLN A 184 0.53 -3.82 -20.96
CA GLN A 184 0.99 -4.79 -21.96
C GLN A 184 2.16 -4.22 -22.79
N PRO A 185 3.15 -5.05 -23.14
CA PRO A 185 4.15 -4.65 -24.11
C PRO A 185 3.48 -4.53 -25.50
N SER A 186 3.44 -3.31 -26.05
CA SER A 186 2.91 -3.05 -27.39
C SER A 186 3.61 -3.91 -28.43
N ARG A 187 2.86 -4.74 -29.17
CA ARG A 187 3.37 -5.44 -30.37
C ARG A 187 3.67 -4.52 -31.57
N ASN A 188 3.37 -3.23 -31.46
CA ASN A 188 3.65 -2.25 -32.52
C ASN A 188 4.65 -1.21 -32.03
N SER A 189 5.94 -1.54 -32.14
CA SER A 189 6.96 -0.51 -32.37
C SER A 189 6.66 0.14 -33.72
N LEU A 190 6.45 1.47 -33.74
CA LEU A 190 6.84 2.44 -34.80
C LEU A 190 6.10 3.78 -34.54
N GLY A 191 6.59 4.57 -33.58
CA GLY A 191 6.14 5.94 -33.36
C GLY A 191 6.98 6.63 -32.27
N PRO A 192 7.52 7.84 -32.49
CA PRO A 192 8.57 8.40 -31.62
C PRO A 192 8.07 9.07 -30.33
N PHE A 193 6.81 8.91 -29.94
CA PHE A 193 6.24 9.56 -28.75
C PHE A 193 5.32 8.65 -27.95
N SER A 194 5.87 7.60 -27.36
CA SER A 194 5.19 6.85 -26.31
C SER A 194 6.21 6.39 -25.28
N PRO A 195 6.15 6.85 -24.02
CA PRO A 195 6.86 6.20 -22.93
C PRO A 195 6.08 4.95 -22.52
N VAL A 196 5.83 4.04 -23.47
CA VAL A 196 5.23 2.74 -23.18
C VAL A 196 6.39 1.84 -22.82
N TYR A 197 6.63 1.71 -21.52
CA TYR A 197 7.59 0.74 -20.99
C TYR A 197 7.25 -0.64 -21.55
N HIS A 198 8.25 -1.33 -22.09
CA HIS A 198 8.20 -2.77 -22.32
C HIS A 198 8.07 -3.47 -20.96
N VAL A 199 6.85 -3.58 -20.43
CA VAL A 199 6.58 -4.38 -19.23
C VAL A 199 6.31 -5.80 -19.69
N SER A 200 7.35 -6.63 -19.75
CA SER A 200 7.14 -8.08 -19.84
C SER A 200 6.58 -8.57 -18.50
N TYR A 201 5.27 -8.48 -18.31
CA TYR A 201 4.60 -9.20 -17.22
C TYR A 201 4.52 -10.67 -17.63
N PRO A 202 5.24 -11.60 -16.98
CA PRO A 202 5.17 -13.00 -17.36
C PRO A 202 3.76 -13.49 -17.03
N SER A 203 3.02 -13.96 -18.04
CA SER A 203 1.69 -14.58 -17.88
C SER A 203 1.67 -15.77 -16.90
N ARG A 204 2.84 -16.22 -16.40
CA ARG A 204 3.00 -17.27 -15.40
C ARG A 204 2.74 -16.83 -13.95
N HIS A 205 2.55 -15.54 -13.69
CA HIS A 205 2.32 -15.03 -12.32
C HIS A 205 0.90 -14.51 -12.07
N LEU A 206 0.03 -14.47 -13.09
CA LEU A 206 -1.37 -14.13 -12.89
C LEU A 206 -2.11 -15.37 -12.38
N LEU A 207 -2.80 -15.22 -11.25
CA LEU A 207 -3.62 -16.31 -10.73
C LEU A 207 -4.80 -16.61 -11.68
N PRO A 208 -5.34 -17.84 -11.68
CA PRO A 208 -6.38 -18.26 -12.63
C PRO A 208 -7.61 -17.34 -12.70
N ASN A 209 -7.98 -16.73 -11.57
CA ASN A 209 -9.11 -15.80 -11.48
C ASN A 209 -8.82 -14.48 -12.22
N THR A 210 -7.60 -13.97 -12.12
CA THR A 210 -7.13 -12.80 -12.86
C THR A 210 -7.09 -13.08 -14.37
N MET A 211 -6.73 -14.30 -14.77
CA MET A 211 -6.81 -14.75 -16.17
C MET A 211 -8.25 -14.86 -16.70
N SER A 212 -9.23 -15.23 -15.86
CA SER A 212 -10.65 -15.29 -16.25
C SER A 212 -11.19 -13.89 -16.56
N ILE A 213 -10.99 -12.92 -15.64
CA ILE A 213 -11.40 -11.52 -15.83
C ILE A 213 -10.66 -10.91 -17.04
N TYR A 214 -9.39 -11.25 -17.21
CA TYR A 214 -8.59 -10.86 -18.37
C TYR A 214 -9.18 -11.38 -19.70
N SER A 215 -9.64 -12.64 -19.72
CA SER A 215 -10.26 -13.25 -20.89
C SER A 215 -11.65 -12.66 -21.21
N GLU A 216 -12.45 -12.34 -20.20
CA GLU A 216 -13.77 -11.71 -20.36
C GLU A 216 -13.66 -10.25 -20.81
N GLY A 217 -12.65 -9.51 -20.31
CA GLY A 217 -12.36 -8.15 -20.74
C GLY A 217 -11.93 -8.07 -22.21
N LEU A 218 -11.06 -8.98 -22.64
CA LEU A 218 -10.65 -9.09 -24.05
C LEU A 218 -11.81 -9.49 -24.98
N CYS A 219 -12.66 -10.41 -24.54
CA CYS A 219 -13.86 -10.81 -25.29
C CYS A 219 -14.83 -9.63 -25.47
N SER A 220 -15.00 -8.80 -24.44
CA SER A 220 -15.85 -7.61 -24.48
C SER A 220 -15.33 -6.51 -25.43
N THR A 221 -14.00 -6.34 -25.53
CA THR A 221 -13.40 -5.41 -26.51
C THR A 221 -13.41 -5.93 -27.95
N SER A 222 -13.42 -7.26 -28.14
CA SER A 222 -13.47 -7.90 -29.46
C SER A 222 -14.82 -7.68 -30.18
N ILE A 223 -15.88 -7.43 -29.41
CA ILE A 223 -17.24 -7.19 -29.93
C ILE A 223 -17.35 -5.78 -30.56
N TRP A 224 -16.49 -4.82 -30.17
CA TRP A 224 -16.50 -3.47 -30.76
C TRP A 224 -15.73 -3.36 -32.08
N HIS A 225 -14.81 -4.28 -32.38
CA HIS A 225 -14.02 -4.26 -33.62
C HIS A 225 -14.61 -5.10 -34.77
N SER A 226 -15.77 -5.73 -34.57
CA SER A 226 -16.42 -6.58 -35.58
C SER A 226 -17.72 -6.00 -36.17
N GLY A 227 -18.09 -4.77 -35.79
CA GLY A 227 -19.27 -4.05 -36.30
C GLY A 227 -18.94 -2.87 -37.21
N GLY A 228 -18.19 -3.08 -38.30
CA GLY A 228 -18.11 -2.09 -39.37
C GLY A 228 -19.40 -2.11 -40.22
N PRO A 229 -20.01 -0.96 -40.57
CA PRO A 229 -21.23 -0.95 -41.37
C PRO A 229 -20.93 -1.49 -42.78
N ARG A 230 -21.70 -2.50 -43.21
CA ARG A 230 -21.89 -2.79 -44.63
C ARG A 230 -23.09 -1.97 -45.09
N GLY A 231 -22.87 -1.09 -46.06
CA GLY A 231 -23.90 -0.24 -46.66
C GLY A 231 -23.37 1.15 -46.91
#